data_AF-A0A9C9NEI8-F1
#
_entry.id   AF-A0A9C9NEI8-F1
#
_cell.length_a   1.000
_cell.length_b   1.000
_cell.length_c   1.000
_cell.angle_alpha   90.00
_cell.angle_beta   90.00
_cell.angle_gamma   90.00
#
_symmetry.space_group_name_H-M   'P 1'
#
loop_
_entity.id
_entity.type
_entity.pdbx_description
1 polymer ?
#
loop_
_entity_poly.entity_id
_entity_poly.type
_entity_poly.pdbx_seq_one_letter_code
_entity_poly.pdbx_strand_id
1 'polypeptide(L)'
;MNLKNVLTASAAILIFSSAAGAAQTPTRMNQFNAWGTYSYAGNGGKVCYILSTPTKMEPANVDHGDIFFLISQKPGQGVSYEPQAVMGYTLKDGSKVTVDVDGKDYSMFVKGESAWMENAAEEPQLVANLRAGKAMKVDAVSQRGTKTSYTFSLSGVTAALKSINDCK
;
A
#
# COMPACT_ATOMS: atom_id res chain seq x y z
N MET A 1 -8.06 -47.96 60.76
CA MET A 1 -6.86 -48.63 60.24
C MET A 1 -7.00 -48.74 58.73
N ASN A 2 -6.07 -48.14 58.00
CA ASN A 2 -5.69 -48.35 56.59
C ASN A 2 -6.59 -47.86 55.44
N LEU A 3 -6.27 -46.64 54.98
CA LEU A 3 -5.66 -46.29 53.69
C LEU A 3 -5.71 -47.35 52.55
N LYS A 4 -6.25 -46.94 51.38
CA LYS A 4 -5.60 -46.96 50.04
C LYS A 4 -6.62 -47.03 48.89
N ASN A 5 -6.68 -45.99 48.03
CA ASN A 5 -6.35 -46.07 46.59
C ASN A 5 -6.86 -44.84 45.81
N VAL A 6 -5.92 -44.01 45.30
CA VAL A 6 -5.50 -43.87 43.88
C VAL A 6 -6.45 -42.92 43.11
N LEU A 7 -6.14 -41.61 43.02
CA LEU A 7 -5.30 -40.96 41.98
C LEU A 7 -5.78 -41.18 40.54
N THR A 8 -6.57 -40.23 40.02
CA THR A 8 -6.59 -39.84 38.59
C THR A 8 -7.06 -38.39 38.48
N ALA A 9 -6.12 -37.44 38.61
CA ALA A 9 -6.36 -36.06 38.22
C ALA A 9 -5.98 -35.91 36.74
N SER A 10 -6.97 -35.97 35.85
CA SER A 10 -6.79 -35.65 34.42
C SER A 10 -6.63 -34.14 34.26
N ALA A 11 -5.38 -33.66 34.29
CA ALA A 11 -5.06 -32.30 33.87
C ALA A 11 -5.13 -32.22 32.33
N ALA A 12 -6.27 -31.75 31.81
CA ALA A 12 -6.39 -31.38 30.42
C ALA A 12 -5.56 -30.11 30.16
N ILE A 13 -4.34 -30.27 29.67
CA ILE A 13 -3.53 -29.16 29.15
C ILE A 13 -4.16 -28.74 27.82
N LEU A 14 -5.00 -27.70 27.87
CA LEU A 14 -5.43 -26.98 26.67
C LEU A 14 -4.23 -26.20 26.15
N ILE A 15 -3.51 -26.80 25.19
CA ILE A 15 -2.55 -26.08 24.36
C ILE A 15 -3.37 -25.16 23.45
N PHE A 16 -3.62 -23.93 23.90
CA PHE A 16 -4.06 -22.86 23.01
C PHE A 16 -2.88 -22.52 22.11
N SER A 17 -2.78 -23.21 20.97
CA SER A 17 -1.93 -22.80 19.86
C SER A 17 -2.46 -21.46 19.35
N SER A 18 -1.89 -20.36 19.82
CA SER A 18 -2.06 -19.06 19.20
C SER A 18 -1.47 -19.16 17.79
N ALA A 19 -2.32 -19.43 16.80
CA ALA A 19 -1.97 -19.21 15.40
C ALA A 19 -1.75 -17.70 15.24
N ALA A 20 -0.53 -17.24 15.49
CA ALA A 20 -0.07 -15.95 15.04
C ALA A 20 -0.20 -16.01 13.50
N GLY A 21 -1.20 -15.31 12.95
CA GLY A 21 -1.32 -15.18 11.51
C GLY A 21 -0.02 -14.59 10.99
N ALA A 22 0.71 -15.36 10.19
CA ALA A 22 1.95 -14.89 9.58
C ALA A 22 1.61 -13.67 8.72
N ALA A 23 2.13 -12.50 9.10
CA ALA A 23 2.08 -11.31 8.26
C ALA A 23 2.73 -11.66 6.92
N GLN A 24 1.99 -11.46 5.82
CA GLN A 24 2.46 -11.81 4.49
C GLN A 24 3.49 -10.76 4.06
N THR A 25 4.77 -11.09 4.14
CA THR A 25 5.86 -10.20 3.71
C THR A 25 5.88 -10.11 2.18
N PRO A 26 5.74 -8.91 1.58
CA PRO A 26 5.83 -8.77 0.14
C PRO A 26 7.22 -9.15 -0.38
N THR A 27 7.25 -9.89 -1.49
CA THR A 27 8.46 -10.25 -2.21
C THR A 27 8.64 -9.33 -3.41
N ARG A 28 9.79 -8.65 -3.50
CA ARG A 28 10.16 -7.86 -4.68
C ARG A 28 10.47 -8.79 -5.85
N MET A 29 9.86 -8.54 -7.00
CA MET A 29 10.05 -9.32 -8.22
C MET A 29 11.06 -8.65 -9.16
N ASN A 30 10.81 -7.39 -9.53
CA ASN A 30 11.64 -6.64 -10.49
C ASN A 30 11.76 -5.16 -10.11
N GLN A 31 12.69 -4.44 -10.75
CA GLN A 31 12.86 -2.99 -10.66
C GLN A 31 12.97 -2.35 -12.03
N PHE A 32 12.27 -1.24 -12.20
CA PHE A 32 12.22 -0.45 -13.42
C PHE A 32 12.44 1.02 -13.04
N ASN A 33 13.68 1.48 -13.07
CA ASN A 33 14.07 2.84 -12.67
C ASN A 33 13.49 3.18 -11.28
N ALA A 34 12.52 4.11 -11.21
CA ALA A 34 11.91 4.54 -9.95
C ALA A 34 10.83 3.59 -9.40
N TRP A 35 10.46 2.53 -10.12
CA TRP A 35 9.33 1.65 -9.78
C TRP A 35 9.77 0.21 -9.55
N GLY A 36 9.51 -0.29 -8.34
CA GLY A 36 9.64 -1.71 -8.01
C GLY A 36 8.33 -2.45 -8.23
N THR A 37 8.41 -3.76 -8.47
CA THR A 37 7.23 -4.64 -8.54
C THR A 37 7.32 -5.69 -7.45
N TYR A 38 6.17 -6.00 -6.85
CA TYR A 38 6.09 -6.80 -5.65
C TYR A 38 4.89 -7.74 -5.73
N SER A 39 4.96 -8.83 -4.96
CA SER A 39 3.82 -9.72 -4.77
C SER A 39 3.76 -10.31 -3.38
N TYR A 40 2.56 -10.70 -2.95
CA TYR A 40 2.34 -11.51 -1.76
C TYR A 40 1.15 -12.45 -1.96
N ALA A 41 1.07 -13.50 -1.13
CA ALA A 41 -0.08 -14.39 -1.12
C ALA A 41 -1.24 -13.73 -0.34
N GLY A 42 -2.32 -13.40 -1.03
CA GLY A 42 -3.56 -12.90 -0.41
C GLY A 42 -4.59 -14.02 -0.24
N ASN A 43 -5.61 -13.79 0.59
CA ASN A 43 -6.68 -14.76 0.82
C ASN A 43 -7.51 -15.10 -0.44
N GLY A 44 -7.41 -14.31 -1.50
CA GLY A 44 -8.13 -14.49 -2.78
C GLY A 44 -7.23 -14.77 -3.99
N GLY A 45 -5.95 -15.10 -3.77
CA GLY A 45 -4.95 -15.29 -4.85
C GLY A 45 -3.71 -14.45 -4.66
N LYS A 46 -2.79 -14.52 -5.63
CA LYS A 46 -1.57 -13.71 -5.59
C LYS A 46 -1.92 -12.25 -5.83
N VAL A 47 -1.48 -11.37 -4.95
CA VAL A 47 -1.60 -9.92 -5.14
C VAL A 47 -0.29 -9.43 -5.74
N CYS A 48 -0.37 -8.69 -6.84
CA CYS A 48 0.76 -7.98 -7.40
C CYS A 48 0.50 -6.47 -7.44
N TYR A 49 1.55 -5.71 -7.18
CA TYR A 49 1.51 -4.27 -7.23
C TYR A 49 2.86 -3.72 -7.65
N ILE A 50 2.84 -2.49 -8.14
CA ILE A 50 4.04 -1.69 -8.31
C ILE A 50 4.10 -0.62 -7.25
N LEU A 51 5.31 -0.21 -6.86
CA LEU A 51 5.54 0.76 -5.80
C LEU A 51 6.67 1.69 -6.20
N SER A 52 6.53 2.96 -5.86
CA SER A 52 7.59 3.97 -5.94
C SER A 52 7.70 4.73 -4.62
N THR A 53 8.87 5.30 -4.38
CA THR A 53 9.18 6.22 -3.28
C THR A 53 9.48 7.61 -3.85
N PRO A 54 9.20 8.70 -3.12
CA PRO A 54 9.41 10.03 -3.66
C PRO A 54 10.89 10.35 -3.81
N THR A 55 11.23 11.14 -4.83
CA THR A 55 12.56 11.73 -5.05
C THR A 55 12.75 13.03 -4.25
N LYS A 56 11.66 13.63 -3.75
CA LYS A 56 11.68 14.83 -2.91
C LYS A 56 10.55 14.76 -1.88
N MET A 57 10.85 15.14 -0.64
CA MET A 57 9.88 15.24 0.46
C MET A 57 9.95 16.64 1.06
N GLU A 58 8.80 17.26 1.28
CA GLU A 58 8.69 18.60 1.85
C GLU A 58 7.62 18.65 2.94
N PRO A 59 7.83 19.45 4.01
CA PRO A 59 9.02 20.26 4.29
C PRO A 59 10.20 19.41 4.81
N ALA A 60 11.44 19.78 4.50
CA ALA A 60 12.62 18.96 4.82
C ALA A 60 12.93 18.81 6.33
N ASN A 61 12.28 19.59 7.19
CA ASN A 61 12.54 19.65 8.63
C ASN A 61 11.57 18.81 9.48
N VAL A 62 10.84 17.88 8.87
CA VAL A 62 9.96 16.95 9.60
C VAL A 62 10.34 15.50 9.29
N ASP A 63 9.99 14.61 10.22
CA ASP A 63 10.03 13.18 9.94
C ASP A 63 8.81 12.79 9.11
N HIS A 64 9.07 12.25 7.92
CA HIS A 64 8.04 11.80 6.99
C HIS A 64 7.69 10.32 7.17
N GLY A 65 8.54 9.54 7.83
CA GLY A 65 8.50 8.08 7.75
C GLY A 65 8.63 7.56 6.31
N ASP A 66 8.13 6.35 6.09
CA ASP A 66 8.13 5.73 4.76
C ASP A 66 6.93 6.21 3.93
N ILE A 67 7.22 6.74 2.74
CA ILE A 67 6.21 7.28 1.82
C ILE A 67 6.20 6.45 0.55
N PHE A 68 5.04 5.91 0.20
CA PHE A 68 4.86 5.08 -0.97
C PHE A 68 3.69 5.54 -1.83
N PHE A 69 3.85 5.39 -3.14
CA PHE A 69 2.73 5.35 -4.06
C PHE A 69 2.68 3.98 -4.71
N LEU A 70 1.53 3.32 -4.60
CA LEU A 70 1.30 1.97 -5.06
C LEU A 70 0.25 1.96 -6.17
N ILE A 71 0.38 1.02 -7.10
CA ILE A 71 -0.67 0.69 -8.04
C ILE A 71 -0.82 -0.83 -8.02
N SER A 72 -1.92 -1.31 -7.43
CA SER A 72 -2.21 -2.74 -7.29
C SER A 72 -3.17 -3.19 -8.39
N GLN A 73 -3.13 -4.47 -8.77
CA GLN A 73 -4.17 -5.05 -9.60
C GLN A 73 -5.39 -5.43 -8.75
N LYS A 74 -6.59 -5.14 -9.25
CA LYS A 74 -7.83 -5.55 -8.60
C LYS A 74 -8.03 -7.07 -8.79
N PRO A 75 -8.17 -7.86 -7.70
CA PRO A 75 -8.34 -9.29 -7.80
C PRO A 75 -9.52 -9.69 -8.69
N GLY A 76 -9.31 -10.63 -9.62
CA GLY A 76 -10.36 -11.15 -10.49
C GLY A 76 -10.89 -10.18 -11.57
N GLN A 77 -10.33 -8.96 -11.69
CA GLN A 77 -10.81 -7.93 -12.63
C GLN A 77 -9.87 -7.67 -13.82
N GLY A 78 -8.95 -8.58 -14.11
CA GLY A 78 -7.99 -8.44 -15.22
C GLY A 78 -7.06 -7.24 -15.05
N VAL A 79 -6.80 -6.49 -16.13
CA VAL A 79 -5.93 -5.29 -16.11
C VAL A 79 -6.72 -4.06 -15.61
N SER A 80 -7.22 -4.17 -14.38
CA SER A 80 -7.82 -3.08 -13.62
C SER A 80 -6.92 -2.76 -12.44
N TYR A 81 -6.69 -1.47 -12.18
CA TYR A 81 -5.70 -1.02 -11.22
C TYR A 81 -6.30 -0.11 -10.15
N GLU A 82 -5.78 -0.21 -8.93
CA GLU A 82 -6.13 0.65 -7.81
C GLU A 82 -4.89 1.45 -7.36
N PRO A 83 -4.83 2.76 -7.65
CA PRO A 83 -3.81 3.65 -7.11
C PRO A 83 -4.04 3.92 -5.63
N GLN A 84 -2.97 3.90 -4.84
CA GLN A 84 -2.99 4.15 -3.41
C GLN A 84 -1.76 4.97 -3.00
N ALA A 85 -1.96 5.99 -2.18
CA ALA A 85 -0.88 6.66 -1.46
C ALA A 85 -0.80 6.12 -0.03
N VAL A 86 0.40 5.82 0.46
CA VAL A 86 0.66 5.36 1.83
C VAL A 86 1.68 6.30 2.45
N MET A 87 1.31 6.90 3.57
CA MET A 87 2.14 7.83 4.33
C MET A 87 2.76 7.13 5.54
N GLY A 88 3.89 7.65 6.02
CA GLY A 88 4.55 7.19 7.25
C GLY A 88 3.97 7.82 8.51
N TYR A 89 2.76 8.39 8.41
CA TYR A 89 2.04 9.02 9.52
C TYR A 89 0.54 8.98 9.25
N THR A 90 -0.23 9.09 10.32
CA THR A 90 -1.69 9.26 10.25
C THR A 90 -2.04 10.58 9.59
N LEU A 91 -2.81 10.50 8.51
CA LEU A 91 -3.37 11.63 7.78
C LEU A 91 -4.50 12.28 8.60
N LYS A 92 -4.81 13.55 8.33
CA LYS A 92 -5.90 14.25 8.99
C LYS A 92 -7.25 13.71 8.51
N ASP A 93 -8.09 13.27 9.45
CA ASP A 93 -9.46 12.82 9.15
C ASP A 93 -10.26 13.92 8.44
N GLY A 94 -11.00 13.53 7.41
CA GLY A 94 -11.78 14.43 6.55
C GLY A 94 -10.95 15.32 5.63
N SER A 95 -9.60 15.24 5.67
CA SER A 95 -8.76 15.84 4.63
C SER A 95 -8.72 14.97 3.38
N LYS A 96 -8.10 15.51 2.33
CA LYS A 96 -7.85 14.80 1.07
C LYS A 96 -6.36 14.74 0.80
N VAL A 97 -5.96 13.71 0.08
CA VAL A 97 -4.67 13.67 -0.62
C VAL A 97 -4.93 14.08 -2.06
N THR A 98 -4.12 14.99 -2.59
CA THR A 98 -4.19 15.40 -4.00
C THR A 98 -3.01 14.81 -4.75
N VAL A 99 -3.28 14.20 -5.89
CA VAL A 99 -2.27 13.69 -6.82
C VAL A 99 -2.29 14.55 -8.08
N ASP A 100 -1.21 15.28 -8.33
CA ASP A 100 -0.98 16.00 -9.59
C ASP A 100 -0.05 15.17 -10.48
N VAL A 101 -0.47 14.91 -11.71
CA VAL A 101 0.39 14.34 -12.75
C VAL A 101 0.52 15.33 -13.90
N ASP A 102 1.66 16.02 -13.94
CA ASP A 102 1.99 17.05 -14.93
C ASP A 102 0.85 18.08 -15.13
N GLY A 103 0.23 18.53 -14.02
CA GLY A 103 -0.84 19.54 -13.99
C GLY A 103 -2.26 18.99 -14.08
N LYS A 104 -2.45 17.66 -14.01
CA LYS A 104 -3.76 17.01 -13.91
C LYS A 104 -3.98 16.49 -12.51
N ASP A 105 -5.00 17.03 -11.85
CA ASP A 105 -5.30 16.74 -10.44
C ASP A 105 -6.29 15.60 -10.28
N TYR A 106 -6.04 14.81 -9.24
CA TYR A 106 -6.91 13.73 -8.75
C TYR A 106 -7.06 13.84 -7.24
N SER A 107 -8.27 13.55 -6.76
CA SER A 107 -8.57 13.59 -5.33
C SER A 107 -8.64 12.18 -4.75
N MET A 108 -8.01 12.00 -3.60
CA MET A 108 -8.01 10.74 -2.85
C MET A 108 -8.60 10.95 -1.45
N PHE A 109 -9.53 10.07 -1.04
CA PHE A 109 -10.06 10.05 0.31
C PHE A 109 -9.06 9.38 1.25
N VAL A 110 -9.04 9.87 2.49
CA VAL A 110 -8.11 9.43 3.53
C VAL A 110 -8.75 8.38 4.44
N LYS A 111 -7.97 7.37 4.84
CA LYS A 111 -8.27 6.49 5.97
C LYS A 111 -6.98 6.05 6.66
N GLY A 112 -6.76 6.53 7.89
CA GLY A 112 -5.55 6.26 8.66
C GLY A 112 -4.32 6.84 7.98
N GLU A 113 -3.39 5.99 7.55
CA GLU A 113 -2.14 6.39 6.88
C GLU A 113 -2.22 6.26 5.35
N SER A 114 -3.37 5.85 4.82
CA SER A 114 -3.54 5.58 3.39
C SER A 114 -4.60 6.46 2.76
N ALA A 115 -4.49 6.63 1.45
CA ALA A 115 -5.49 7.30 0.63
C ALA A 115 -5.71 6.58 -0.70
N TRP A 116 -6.96 6.58 -1.18
CA TRP A 116 -7.40 5.96 -2.43
C TRP A 116 -8.26 6.95 -3.22
N MET A 117 -8.41 6.73 -4.53
CA MET A 117 -9.23 7.57 -5.40
C MET A 117 -10.63 7.82 -4.84
N GLU A 118 -11.04 9.08 -4.72
CA GLU A 118 -12.43 9.42 -4.36
C GLU A 118 -13.42 8.93 -5.42
N ASN A 119 -13.05 9.07 -6.69
CA ASN A 119 -13.80 8.59 -7.82
C ASN A 119 -13.05 7.43 -8.48
N ALA A 120 -13.46 6.19 -8.20
CA ALA A 120 -12.85 5.01 -8.82
C ALA A 120 -12.95 5.01 -10.35
N ALA A 121 -13.92 5.71 -10.95
CA ALA A 121 -14.03 5.82 -12.41
C ALA A 121 -12.87 6.61 -13.05
N GLU A 122 -12.10 7.37 -12.26
CA GLU A 122 -10.93 8.11 -12.73
C GLU A 122 -9.62 7.30 -12.67
N GLU A 123 -9.62 6.13 -12.03
CA GLU A 123 -8.41 5.28 -11.92
C GLU A 123 -7.78 4.97 -13.29
N PRO A 124 -8.55 4.60 -14.35
CA PRO A 124 -7.95 4.35 -15.65
C PRO A 124 -7.29 5.60 -16.23
N GLN A 125 -7.86 6.78 -15.98
CA GLN A 125 -7.36 8.05 -16.46
C GLN A 125 -6.10 8.49 -15.70
N LEU A 126 -6.04 8.28 -14.39
CA LEU A 126 -4.83 8.48 -13.58
C LEU A 126 -3.72 7.54 -14.07
N VAL A 127 -3.98 6.24 -14.19
CA VAL A 127 -2.98 5.27 -14.66
C VAL A 127 -2.47 5.60 -16.08
N ALA A 128 -3.35 6.04 -16.97
CA ALA A 128 -2.94 6.50 -18.31
C ALA A 128 -2.02 7.72 -18.24
N ASN A 129 -2.31 8.70 -17.38
CA ASN A 129 -1.46 9.87 -17.21
C ASN A 129 -0.13 9.53 -16.52
N LEU A 130 -0.11 8.59 -15.57
CA LEU A 130 1.14 8.10 -14.98
C LEU A 130 2.05 7.49 -16.05
N ARG A 131 1.49 6.67 -16.95
CA ARG A 131 2.25 6.06 -18.06
C ARG A 131 2.85 7.07 -19.03
N ALA A 132 2.15 8.18 -19.25
CA ALA A 132 2.55 9.23 -20.21
C ALA A 132 3.38 10.35 -19.58
N GLY A 133 3.28 10.54 -18.26
CA GLY A 133 3.87 11.65 -17.54
C GLY A 133 5.33 11.45 -17.16
N LYS A 134 5.91 12.50 -16.59
CA LYS A 134 7.32 12.51 -16.16
C LYS A 134 7.49 12.53 -14.65
N ALA A 135 6.64 13.31 -13.98
CA ALA A 135 6.63 13.42 -12.53
C ALA A 135 5.18 13.41 -12.01
N MET A 136 5.05 13.01 -10.76
CA MET A 136 3.81 13.09 -10.01
C MET A 136 4.09 13.80 -8.69
N LYS A 137 3.20 14.69 -8.27
CA LYS A 137 3.24 15.32 -6.96
C LYS A 137 2.08 14.82 -6.12
N VAL A 138 2.35 14.51 -4.86
CA VAL A 138 1.34 14.08 -3.88
C VAL A 138 1.35 15.04 -2.71
N ASP A 139 0.26 15.78 -2.53
CA ASP A 139 0.05 16.72 -1.44
C ASP A 139 -0.87 16.10 -0.38
N ALA A 140 -0.49 16.24 0.88
CA ALA A 140 -1.20 15.63 2.02
C ALA A 140 -1.15 16.52 3.26
N VAL A 141 -2.00 16.20 4.25
CA VAL A 141 -2.01 16.87 5.56
C VAL A 141 -1.98 15.82 6.66
N SER A 142 -0.96 15.87 7.51
CA SER A 142 -0.87 14.99 8.68
C SER A 142 -1.97 15.30 9.69
N GLN A 143 -2.30 14.35 10.56
CA GLN A 143 -3.26 14.55 11.65
C GLN A 143 -2.89 15.74 12.55
N ARG A 144 -1.59 16.04 12.67
CA ARG A 144 -1.07 17.20 13.42
C ARG A 144 -1.22 18.54 12.67
N GLY A 145 -1.71 18.54 11.45
CA GLY A 145 -1.92 19.73 10.62
C GLY A 145 -0.73 20.14 9.76
N THR A 146 0.36 19.36 9.75
CA THR A 146 1.51 19.61 8.87
C THR A 146 1.12 19.32 7.42
N LYS A 147 1.28 20.31 6.54
CA LYS A 147 1.15 20.11 5.09
C LYS A 147 2.44 19.49 4.57
N THR A 148 2.32 18.43 3.79
CA THR A 148 3.46 17.71 3.21
C THR A 148 3.27 17.55 1.71
N SER A 149 4.38 17.52 0.98
CA SER A 149 4.43 17.41 -0.47
C SER A 149 5.50 16.41 -0.88
N TYR A 150 5.18 15.53 -1.82
CA TYR A 150 6.05 14.47 -2.29
C TYR A 150 6.15 14.48 -3.80
N THR A 151 7.36 14.53 -4.35
CA THR A 151 7.58 14.39 -5.80
C THR A 151 8.05 12.97 -6.10
N PHE A 152 7.44 12.33 -7.08
CA PHE A 152 7.79 11.00 -7.58
C PHE A 152 8.23 11.08 -9.03
N SER A 153 9.22 10.27 -9.41
CA SER A 153 9.56 10.07 -10.81
C SER A 153 8.64 9.01 -11.43
N LEU A 154 8.13 9.29 -12.62
CA LEU A 154 7.32 8.32 -13.39
C LEU A 154 8.19 7.45 -14.33
N SER A 155 9.51 7.63 -14.29
CA SER A 155 10.44 6.81 -15.05
C SER A 155 10.31 5.34 -14.67
N GLY A 156 9.93 4.50 -15.63
CA GLY A 156 9.80 3.04 -15.48
C GLY A 156 8.39 2.54 -15.14
N VAL A 157 7.41 3.42 -14.85
CA VAL A 157 6.05 3.02 -14.45
C VAL A 157 5.35 2.13 -15.49
N THR A 158 5.50 2.45 -16.77
CA THR A 158 4.89 1.67 -17.87
C THR A 158 5.43 0.24 -17.93
N ALA A 159 6.74 0.07 -17.77
CA ALA A 159 7.39 -1.24 -17.76
C ALA A 159 7.01 -2.03 -16.50
N ALA A 160 6.98 -1.35 -15.35
CA ALA A 160 6.56 -1.94 -14.09
C ALA A 160 5.11 -2.47 -14.17
N LEU A 161 4.16 -1.64 -14.62
CA LEU A 161 2.77 -2.06 -14.78
C LEU A 161 2.64 -3.24 -15.75
N LYS A 162 3.37 -3.21 -16.87
CA LYS A 162 3.38 -4.31 -17.84
C LYS A 162 3.87 -5.62 -17.20
N SER A 163 4.88 -5.55 -16.34
CA SER A 163 5.46 -6.75 -15.72
C SER A 163 4.53 -7.48 -14.75
N ILE A 164 3.49 -6.80 -14.25
CA ILE A 164 2.50 -7.41 -13.37
C ILE A 164 1.20 -7.82 -14.09
N ASN A 165 1.03 -7.52 -15.38
CA ASN A 165 -0.21 -7.80 -16.13
C ASN A 165 -0.73 -9.23 -15.99
N ASP A 166 0.18 -10.21 -16.02
CA ASP A 166 -0.14 -11.64 -16.00
C ASP A 166 -0.10 -12.23 -14.58
N CYS A 167 -0.04 -11.40 -13.54
CA CYS A 167 -0.12 -11.88 -12.17
C CYS A 167 -1.51 -12.45 -11.89
N LYS A 168 -1.53 -13.73 -11.50
CA LYS A 168 -2.71 -14.52 -11.18
C LYS A 168 -2.51 -15.13 -9.80
#